data_AF-A0A1E5V4G9-F1
#
_entry.id   AF-A0A1E5V4G9-F1
#
_cell.length_a   1.000
_cell.length_b   1.000
_cell.length_c   1.000
_cell.angle_alpha   90.00
_cell.angle_beta   90.00
_cell.angle_gamma   90.00
#
_symmetry.space_group_name_H-M   'P 1'
#
loop_
_entity.id
_entity.type
_entity.pdbx_description
1 polymer ?
#
loop_
_entity_poly.entity_id
_entity_poly.type
_entity_poly.pdbx_seq_one_letter_code
_entity_poly.pdbx_strand_id
1 'polypeptide(L)'
;MEIEGSAATPSPGRGKKRPPSPSTPPSDDEDEWLVSDSGSEEGEDDEDQVTVSSAGDCFNGCQCRPMCLLQFVDIKIAGYRHVQPGSANIFGFVAARDEIKPLRNYVYRHEINDCEAISVKRKTGIARLSLTSPARVIFMDTRVLIEFELYVRTEALPEDEPKGDCLIQGCTEFTNMHKWLSFVEHRRLYGERCALDVKYIALTNAVEAQVEVKVLRLGAIAGGINMKLHAKTSGFDEVIRLFRGAAPEPGSMMTFVVAVDRHNKLDLYIEASSRDDSFVVKEEKKPMSYSWRQYSFRSGYHGTDEEVAELGEFAEVSVKVIWRSHIKAP
;
A
#
# COMPACT_ATOMS: atom_id res chain seq x y z
N MET A 1 -6.80 -52.31 -33.11
CA MET A 1 -5.85 -53.29 -33.67
C MET A 1 -4.48 -52.65 -33.58
N GLU A 2 -3.67 -53.24 -32.72
CA GLU A 2 -2.26 -52.94 -32.50
C GLU A 2 -1.43 -53.20 -33.77
N ILE A 3 -0.24 -52.62 -33.85
CA ILE A 3 1.04 -53.35 -33.99
C ILE A 3 2.18 -52.36 -33.69
N GLU A 4 3.00 -52.74 -32.71
CA GLU A 4 4.29 -52.15 -32.35
C GLU A 4 5.40 -52.51 -33.36
N GLY A 5 6.50 -51.73 -33.35
CA GLY A 5 7.75 -52.08 -34.01
C GLY A 5 8.95 -51.30 -33.46
N SER A 6 9.64 -51.93 -32.50
CA SER A 6 11.01 -51.68 -31.99
C SER A 6 12.06 -51.68 -33.14
N ALA A 7 13.29 -51.17 -33.11
CA ALA A 7 14.27 -50.82 -32.07
C ALA A 7 15.44 -50.00 -32.69
N ALA A 8 16.35 -49.52 -31.82
CA ALA A 8 17.82 -49.39 -31.98
C ALA A 8 18.45 -47.99 -31.89
N THR A 9 19.28 -47.85 -30.86
CA THR A 9 20.23 -46.77 -30.55
C THR A 9 21.49 -46.81 -31.44
N PRO A 10 22.26 -45.70 -31.51
CA PRO A 10 23.57 -45.74 -30.84
C PRO A 10 23.97 -44.41 -30.15
N SER A 11 24.63 -44.53 -28.99
CA SER A 11 25.50 -43.52 -28.36
C SER A 11 26.97 -43.92 -28.61
N PRO A 12 28.04 -43.19 -28.17
CA PRO A 12 28.21 -41.78 -27.80
C PRO A 12 29.43 -41.12 -28.49
N GLY A 13 29.58 -39.78 -28.40
CA GLY A 13 30.75 -39.11 -28.97
C GLY A 13 31.06 -37.69 -28.44
N ARG A 14 31.76 -37.66 -27.30
CA ARG A 14 32.86 -36.75 -26.93
C ARG A 14 32.65 -35.22 -26.96
N GLY A 15 32.68 -34.62 -25.77
CA GLY A 15 32.45 -33.19 -25.52
C GLY A 15 33.57 -32.22 -25.89
N LYS A 16 33.26 -30.94 -25.68
CA LYS A 16 34.22 -29.83 -25.61
C LYS A 16 33.93 -28.97 -24.37
N LYS A 17 35.01 -28.69 -23.65
CA LYS A 17 35.11 -28.08 -22.33
C LYS A 17 34.89 -26.56 -22.37
N ARG A 18 34.39 -26.04 -21.26
CA ARG A 18 34.24 -24.63 -20.88
C ARG A 18 35.62 -23.97 -20.66
N PRO A 19 35.82 -22.69 -21.01
CA PRO A 19 37.08 -21.98 -20.74
C PRO A 19 37.27 -21.62 -19.25
N PRO A 20 38.51 -21.55 -18.75
CA PRO A 20 38.83 -21.27 -17.34
C PRO A 20 38.84 -19.78 -16.99
N SER A 21 38.58 -19.47 -15.72
CA SER A 21 38.66 -18.14 -15.10
C SER A 21 40.11 -17.69 -14.85
N PRO A 22 40.40 -16.38 -14.75
CA PRO A 22 41.75 -15.87 -14.48
C PRO A 22 42.16 -15.98 -13.00
N SER A 23 43.46 -16.16 -12.80
CA SER A 23 44.15 -16.46 -11.54
C SER A 23 44.44 -15.22 -10.67
N THR A 24 44.40 -15.42 -9.35
CA THR A 24 44.90 -14.51 -8.30
C THR A 24 46.44 -14.40 -8.33
N PRO A 25 47.05 -13.22 -8.07
CA PRO A 25 48.48 -13.09 -7.80
C PRO A 25 48.81 -13.20 -6.29
N PRO A 26 50.11 -13.44 -5.94
CA PRO A 26 50.52 -13.93 -4.63
C PRO A 26 50.77 -12.84 -3.58
N SER A 27 50.77 -13.27 -2.33
CA SER A 27 51.26 -12.59 -1.12
C SER A 27 52.79 -12.52 -1.07
N ASP A 28 53.35 -11.40 -0.63
CA ASP A 28 54.69 -11.30 -0.03
C ASP A 28 54.68 -10.22 1.08
N ASP A 29 55.65 -10.37 1.97
CA ASP A 29 55.70 -9.99 3.39
C ASP A 29 55.93 -8.50 3.76
N GLU A 30 55.52 -8.19 5.00
CA GLU A 30 56.15 -7.38 6.07
C GLU A 30 57.16 -6.26 5.69
N ASP A 31 56.95 -5.03 6.23
CA ASP A 31 57.87 -4.40 7.21
C ASP A 31 57.56 -2.91 7.49
N GLU A 32 57.41 -2.65 8.80
CA GLU A 32 57.95 -1.55 9.61
C GLU A 32 57.75 -0.05 9.31
N TRP A 33 57.57 0.65 10.43
CA TRP A 33 57.17 2.04 10.65
C TRP A 33 58.23 3.08 10.32
N LEU A 34 57.82 4.23 9.76
CA LEU A 34 58.44 5.52 10.03
C LEU A 34 57.40 6.65 10.11
N VAL A 35 57.43 7.34 11.24
CA VAL A 35 56.66 8.54 11.59
C VAL A 35 57.31 9.76 10.95
N SER A 36 56.52 10.72 10.46
CA SER A 36 56.94 12.13 10.36
C SER A 36 55.73 13.06 10.38
N ASP A 37 55.73 13.94 11.38
CA ASP A 37 54.91 15.15 11.54
C ASP A 37 54.98 16.06 10.32
N SER A 38 53.89 16.79 10.04
CA SER A 38 53.87 18.26 9.95
C SER A 38 52.51 18.75 9.45
N GLY A 39 51.88 19.65 10.20
CA GLY A 39 50.51 20.11 10.01
C GLY A 39 50.30 21.24 8.99
N SER A 40 49.02 21.55 8.82
CA SER A 40 48.45 22.81 8.36
C SER A 40 46.94 22.74 8.67
N GLU A 41 46.49 23.43 9.71
CA GLU A 41 45.91 24.78 9.65
C GLU A 41 44.38 24.73 9.55
N GLU A 42 43.78 25.56 10.39
CA GLU A 42 42.41 25.55 10.86
C GLU A 42 41.43 25.96 9.76
N GLY A 43 40.41 25.14 9.56
CA GLY A 43 39.19 25.51 8.85
C GLY A 43 38.05 25.46 9.87
N GLU A 44 37.38 26.60 10.02
CA GLU A 44 36.23 26.81 10.89
C GLU A 44 35.10 25.83 10.53
N ASP A 45 34.89 24.82 11.37
CA ASP A 45 33.70 23.97 11.27
C ASP A 45 32.54 24.70 11.96
N ASP A 46 31.66 25.26 11.14
CA ASP A 46 30.33 25.70 11.53
C ASP A 46 29.66 24.57 12.34
N GLU A 47 29.34 24.86 13.61
CA GLU A 47 28.45 24.05 14.43
C GLU A 47 27.03 24.13 13.85
N ASP A 48 26.81 23.43 12.73
CA ASP A 48 25.48 22.99 12.37
C ASP A 48 25.05 22.03 13.48
N GLN A 49 24.22 22.55 14.39
CA GLN A 49 23.42 21.75 15.29
C GLN A 49 22.55 20.81 14.47
N VAL A 50 23.13 19.67 14.09
CA VAL A 50 22.38 18.49 13.69
C VAL A 50 21.57 18.13 14.93
N THR A 51 20.31 18.48 14.93
CA THR A 51 19.33 17.91 15.84
C THR A 51 19.24 16.42 15.51
N VAL A 52 20.16 15.65 16.09
CA VAL A 52 20.10 14.19 16.16
C VAL A 52 18.95 13.83 17.09
N SER A 53 17.73 13.91 16.56
CA SER A 53 16.57 13.20 17.11
C SER A 53 16.28 11.93 16.31
N SER A 54 17.30 11.36 15.64
CA SER A 54 17.29 9.93 15.32
C SER A 54 17.74 9.13 16.55
N ALA A 55 16.94 9.21 17.63
CA ALA A 55 17.05 8.25 18.72
C ALA A 55 16.83 6.86 18.11
N GLY A 56 17.95 6.14 17.97
CA GLY A 56 18.02 4.81 17.41
C GLY A 56 16.94 3.91 17.98
N ASP A 57 16.44 3.05 17.09
CA ASP A 57 15.77 1.80 17.39
C ASP A 57 16.06 1.31 18.82
N CYS A 58 15.08 1.43 19.71
CA CYS A 58 15.02 0.73 21.00
C CYS A 58 16.38 0.48 21.71
N PHE A 59 16.96 1.50 22.36
CA PHE A 59 18.14 1.25 23.19
C PHE A 59 17.82 0.28 24.35
N ASN A 60 18.69 -0.73 24.51
CA ASN A 60 18.79 -1.77 25.54
C ASN A 60 17.62 -1.84 26.54
N GLY A 61 16.58 -2.59 26.15
CA GLY A 61 15.46 -2.95 27.01
C GLY A 61 14.14 -3.20 26.27
N CYS A 62 13.91 -2.59 25.09
CA CYS A 62 12.73 -2.97 24.31
C CYS A 62 12.92 -4.33 23.65
N GLN A 63 11.94 -5.20 23.85
CA GLN A 63 11.79 -6.47 23.17
C GLN A 63 11.04 -6.36 21.82
N CYS A 64 11.06 -5.16 21.21
CA CYS A 64 10.38 -4.84 19.97
C CYS A 64 10.93 -5.69 18.81
N ARG A 65 10.06 -6.35 18.05
CA ARG A 65 10.45 -7.14 16.87
C ARG A 65 9.76 -6.63 15.60
N PRO A 66 10.39 -6.79 14.42
CA PRO A 66 9.71 -6.48 13.18
C PRO A 66 8.65 -7.56 12.88
N MET A 67 7.72 -7.24 11.99
CA MET A 67 6.60 -8.07 11.63
C MET A 67 6.63 -8.39 10.13
N CYS A 68 6.10 -9.55 9.77
CA CYS A 68 5.72 -9.86 8.39
C CYS A 68 4.29 -9.33 8.16
N LEU A 69 4.12 -8.35 7.29
CA LEU A 69 2.86 -7.63 7.08
C LEU A 69 2.40 -7.69 5.62
N LEU A 70 1.09 -7.78 5.41
CA LEU A 70 0.45 -7.54 4.11
C LEU A 70 -0.18 -6.15 4.07
N GLN A 71 0.13 -5.39 3.03
CA GLN A 71 -0.47 -4.08 2.73
C GLN A 71 -1.22 -4.15 1.40
N PHE A 72 -2.54 -4.00 1.42
CA PHE A 72 -3.29 -3.86 0.17
C PHE A 72 -2.99 -2.51 -0.50
N VAL A 73 -2.83 -2.56 -1.82
CA VAL A 73 -2.63 -1.38 -2.68
C VAL A 73 -3.88 -1.11 -3.50
N ASP A 74 -4.47 -2.18 -4.05
CA ASP A 74 -5.58 -2.07 -4.98
C ASP A 74 -6.39 -3.36 -5.05
N ILE A 75 -7.71 -3.21 -5.18
CA ILE A 75 -8.62 -4.31 -5.50
C ILE A 75 -9.57 -3.85 -6.61
N LYS A 76 -9.66 -4.65 -7.67
CA LYS A 76 -10.52 -4.37 -8.81
C LYS A 76 -11.35 -5.59 -9.15
N ILE A 77 -12.58 -5.35 -9.55
CA ILE A 77 -13.36 -6.31 -10.32
C ILE A 77 -12.90 -6.20 -11.78
N ALA A 78 -12.69 -7.33 -12.43
CA ALA A 78 -12.29 -7.44 -13.83
C ALA A 78 -13.26 -8.33 -14.60
N GLY A 79 -13.52 -7.98 -15.87
CA GLY A 79 -14.43 -8.75 -16.73
C GLY A 79 -15.92 -8.56 -16.44
N TYR A 80 -16.30 -7.62 -15.57
CA TYR A 80 -17.70 -7.36 -15.27
C TYR A 80 -18.42 -6.69 -16.45
N ARG A 81 -19.48 -7.35 -16.95
CA ARG A 81 -20.31 -6.85 -18.04
C ARG A 81 -21.42 -5.95 -17.51
N HIS A 82 -21.08 -4.69 -17.24
CA HIS A 82 -22.07 -3.70 -16.84
C HIS A 82 -22.92 -3.25 -18.03
N VAL A 83 -24.21 -3.59 -18.02
CA VAL A 83 -25.16 -3.30 -19.11
C VAL A 83 -25.96 -2.01 -18.91
N GLN A 84 -26.05 -1.51 -17.67
CA GLN A 84 -26.81 -0.30 -17.37
C GLN A 84 -26.01 0.97 -17.71
N PRO A 85 -26.68 2.08 -18.07
CA PRO A 85 -26.02 3.37 -18.19
C PRO A 85 -25.54 3.87 -16.81
N GLY A 86 -24.31 4.34 -16.72
CA GLY A 86 -23.78 4.98 -15.51
C GLY A 86 -22.78 4.12 -14.73
N SER A 87 -22.80 4.27 -13.41
CA SER A 87 -21.99 3.51 -12.46
C SER A 87 -22.70 2.26 -11.97
N ALA A 88 -21.94 1.21 -11.67
CA ALA A 88 -22.47 0.05 -10.96
C ALA A 88 -22.53 0.34 -9.46
N ASN A 89 -23.69 0.10 -8.84
CA ASN A 89 -23.87 0.21 -7.40
C ASN A 89 -23.41 -1.08 -6.74
N ILE A 90 -22.19 -1.10 -6.20
CA ILE A 90 -21.55 -2.30 -5.64
C ILE A 90 -21.65 -2.27 -4.11
N PHE A 91 -21.98 -3.41 -3.51
CA PHE A 91 -22.00 -3.61 -2.06
C PHE A 91 -21.44 -4.98 -1.68
N GLY A 92 -21.26 -5.21 -0.38
CA GLY A 92 -20.63 -6.39 0.19
C GLY A 92 -19.32 -6.05 0.88
N PHE A 93 -18.36 -6.96 0.92
CA PHE A 93 -17.10 -6.76 1.63
C PHE A 93 -15.90 -7.50 1.02
N VAL A 94 -14.71 -7.00 1.35
CA VAL A 94 -13.45 -7.73 1.27
C VAL A 94 -12.74 -7.58 2.61
N ALA A 95 -12.31 -8.71 3.19
CA ALA A 95 -11.66 -8.74 4.48
C ALA A 95 -10.46 -9.69 4.50
N ALA A 96 -9.44 -9.32 5.28
CA ALA A 96 -8.34 -10.21 5.64
C ALA A 96 -8.53 -10.75 7.05
N ARG A 97 -8.07 -11.98 7.29
CA ARG A 97 -7.97 -12.60 8.61
C ARG A 97 -6.55 -13.10 8.80
N ASP A 98 -5.87 -12.50 9.77
CA ASP A 98 -4.51 -12.85 10.18
C ASP A 98 -4.52 -13.83 11.35
N GLU A 99 -3.40 -14.50 11.59
CA GLU A 99 -3.28 -15.54 12.62
C GLU A 99 -3.28 -14.98 14.05
N ILE A 100 -2.96 -13.69 14.24
CA ILE A 100 -2.92 -13.04 15.56
C ILE A 100 -4.34 -12.69 16.03
N LYS A 101 -5.17 -12.16 15.12
CA LYS A 101 -6.54 -11.74 15.36
C LYS A 101 -7.41 -12.28 14.21
N PRO A 102 -8.00 -13.48 14.32
CA PRO A 102 -8.72 -14.13 13.22
C PRO A 102 -10.09 -13.48 12.88
N LEU A 103 -10.41 -12.32 13.47
CA LEU A 103 -11.59 -11.53 13.13
C LEU A 103 -11.38 -10.77 11.82
N ARG A 104 -12.45 -10.65 11.02
CA ARG A 104 -12.45 -9.90 9.75
C ARG A 104 -11.87 -8.51 9.94
N ASN A 105 -10.78 -8.23 9.25
CA ASN A 105 -10.22 -6.91 9.08
C ASN A 105 -10.63 -6.39 7.70
N TYR A 106 -11.70 -5.59 7.68
CA TYR A 106 -12.30 -5.12 6.43
C TYR A 106 -11.39 -4.10 5.74
N VAL A 107 -11.18 -4.31 4.44
CA VAL A 107 -10.48 -3.37 3.54
C VAL A 107 -11.42 -2.81 2.49
N TYR A 108 -12.63 -3.35 2.42
CA TYR A 108 -13.77 -2.84 1.68
C TYR A 108 -15.04 -3.32 2.39
N ARG A 109 -16.01 -2.43 2.63
CA ARG A 109 -17.31 -2.81 3.17
C ARG A 109 -18.37 -1.75 2.85
N HIS A 110 -19.44 -2.18 2.21
CA HIS A 110 -20.61 -1.37 1.93
C HIS A 110 -21.87 -2.23 2.13
N GLU A 111 -22.86 -1.69 2.82
CA GLU A 111 -24.16 -2.36 2.97
C GLU A 111 -25.03 -2.10 1.74
N ILE A 112 -26.09 -2.89 1.55
CA ILE A 112 -26.97 -2.76 0.37
C ILE A 112 -27.66 -1.38 0.24
N ASN A 113 -27.89 -0.72 1.38
CA ASN A 113 -28.48 0.62 1.42
C ASN A 113 -27.43 1.74 1.25
N ASP A 114 -26.15 1.41 1.29
CA ASP A 114 -25.00 2.32 1.19
C ASP A 114 -24.00 1.79 0.16
N CYS A 115 -24.47 1.51 -1.04
CA CYS A 115 -23.63 1.00 -2.12
C CYS A 115 -22.59 2.03 -2.56
N GLU A 116 -21.43 1.56 -2.99
CA GLU A 116 -20.48 2.39 -3.72
C GLU A 116 -20.89 2.49 -5.20
N ALA A 117 -21.09 3.71 -5.70
CA ALA A 117 -21.31 3.96 -7.12
C ALA A 117 -19.97 3.94 -7.89
N ILE A 118 -19.65 2.80 -8.52
CA ILE A 118 -18.35 2.59 -9.18
C ILE A 118 -18.45 2.72 -10.70
N SER A 119 -17.57 3.55 -11.27
CA SER A 119 -17.42 3.64 -12.72
C SER A 119 -16.78 2.38 -13.31
N VAL A 120 -17.49 1.73 -14.24
CA VAL A 120 -17.02 0.52 -14.93
C VAL A 120 -16.44 0.88 -16.29
N LYS A 121 -15.19 0.50 -16.55
CA LYS A 121 -14.56 0.66 -17.87
C LYS A 121 -15.23 -0.28 -18.88
N ARG A 122 -16.17 0.23 -19.69
CA ARG A 122 -16.99 -0.56 -20.64
C ARG A 122 -16.22 -1.58 -21.50
N LYS A 123 -15.02 -1.23 -21.97
CA LYS A 123 -14.21 -2.13 -22.83
C LYS A 123 -13.61 -3.32 -22.09
N THR A 124 -13.23 -3.14 -20.82
CA THR A 124 -12.48 -4.15 -20.05
C THR A 124 -13.28 -4.73 -18.89
N GLY A 125 -14.45 -4.16 -18.57
CA GLY A 125 -15.25 -4.50 -17.40
C GLY A 125 -14.52 -4.26 -16.08
N ILE A 126 -13.56 -3.32 -16.05
CA ILE A 126 -12.76 -3.04 -14.86
C ILE A 126 -13.51 -2.02 -13.99
N ALA A 127 -13.75 -2.38 -12.73
CA ALA A 127 -14.30 -1.52 -11.69
C ALA A 127 -13.34 -1.54 -10.49
N ARG A 128 -12.84 -0.38 -10.08
CA ARG A 128 -11.88 -0.28 -8.97
C ARG A 128 -12.61 0.07 -7.68
N LEU A 129 -12.45 -0.75 -6.65
CA LEU A 129 -13.06 -0.53 -5.35
C LEU A 129 -12.36 0.63 -4.62
N SER A 130 -13.13 1.41 -3.86
CA SER A 130 -12.56 2.39 -2.92
C SER A 130 -12.25 1.69 -1.60
N LEU A 131 -11.00 1.27 -1.44
CA LEU A 131 -10.56 0.58 -0.23
C LEU A 131 -10.64 1.50 0.99
N THR A 132 -11.08 0.93 2.10
CA THR A 132 -10.98 1.55 3.43
C THR A 132 -9.68 1.15 4.09
N SER A 133 -9.16 1.99 4.99
CA SER A 133 -8.06 1.54 5.84
C SER A 133 -8.49 0.33 6.65
N PRO A 134 -7.67 -0.74 6.71
CA PRO A 134 -7.90 -1.78 7.69
C PRO A 134 -7.83 -1.18 9.11
N ALA A 135 -8.51 -1.82 10.06
CA ALA A 135 -8.54 -1.40 11.46
C ALA A 135 -7.19 -1.61 12.19
N ARG A 136 -6.30 -2.40 11.59
CA ARG A 136 -4.97 -2.78 12.09
C ARG A 136 -4.12 -3.31 10.93
N VAL A 137 -2.81 -3.40 11.11
CA VAL A 137 -1.96 -4.10 10.13
C VAL A 137 -2.36 -5.57 10.01
N ILE A 138 -2.17 -6.13 8.82
CA ILE A 138 -2.51 -7.53 8.53
C ILE A 138 -1.23 -8.35 8.66
N PHE A 139 -1.16 -9.17 9.70
CA PHE A 139 -0.01 -10.04 9.92
C PHE A 139 -0.01 -11.21 8.94
N MET A 140 1.14 -11.46 8.32
CA MET A 140 1.35 -12.50 7.31
C MET A 140 2.70 -13.18 7.54
N ASP A 141 2.84 -13.89 8.66
CA ASP A 141 4.04 -14.71 8.91
C ASP A 141 4.09 -15.91 7.96
N THR A 142 3.07 -16.77 8.00
CA THR A 142 2.94 -17.89 7.07
C THR A 142 1.87 -17.63 6.01
N ARG A 143 0.67 -17.26 6.45
CA ARG A 143 -0.49 -17.06 5.57
C ARG A 143 -1.46 -16.01 6.12
N VAL A 144 -2.30 -15.50 5.23
CA VAL A 144 -3.48 -14.71 5.57
C VAL A 144 -4.66 -15.22 4.75
N LEU A 145 -5.82 -15.30 5.37
CA LEU A 145 -7.06 -15.68 4.70
C LEU A 145 -7.74 -14.41 4.17
N ILE A 146 -8.08 -14.41 2.88
CA ILE A 146 -8.80 -13.34 2.21
C ILE A 146 -10.21 -13.83 1.89
N GLU A 147 -11.20 -13.15 2.44
CA GLU A 147 -12.62 -13.44 2.29
C GLU A 147 -13.28 -12.28 1.56
N PHE A 148 -14.14 -12.58 0.59
CA PHE A 148 -14.81 -11.56 -0.21
C PHE A 148 -16.20 -12.03 -0.62
N GLU A 149 -17.14 -11.10 -0.58
CA GLU A 149 -18.49 -11.25 -1.12
C GLU A 149 -18.89 -9.91 -1.70
N LEU A 150 -19.07 -9.83 -3.02
CA LEU A 150 -19.38 -8.61 -3.74
C LEU A 150 -20.62 -8.82 -4.60
N TYR A 151 -21.52 -7.86 -4.54
CA TYR A 151 -22.81 -7.85 -5.21
C TYR A 151 -23.00 -6.52 -5.93
N VAL A 152 -23.80 -6.53 -6.99
CA VAL A 152 -24.31 -5.31 -7.63
C VAL A 152 -25.79 -5.16 -7.31
N ARG A 153 -26.21 -3.98 -6.87
CA ARG A 153 -27.61 -3.69 -6.60
C ARG A 153 -28.38 -3.62 -7.92
N THR A 154 -29.48 -4.36 -8.01
CA THR A 154 -30.39 -4.35 -9.16
C THR A 154 -31.67 -3.64 -8.74
N GLU A 155 -31.90 -2.43 -9.24
CA GLU A 155 -33.03 -1.56 -8.81
C GLU A 155 -34.41 -2.05 -9.30
N ALA A 156 -34.49 -3.22 -9.92
CA ALA A 156 -35.65 -3.66 -10.70
C ALA A 156 -36.41 -4.88 -10.15
N LEU A 157 -36.04 -5.43 -8.99
CA LEU A 157 -36.65 -6.69 -8.51
C LEU A 157 -37.80 -6.47 -7.51
N PRO A 158 -38.89 -7.27 -7.58
CA PRO A 158 -39.98 -7.27 -6.61
C PRO A 158 -39.47 -7.60 -5.20
N GLU A 159 -40.24 -7.25 -4.16
CA GLU A 159 -39.82 -7.31 -2.75
C GLU A 159 -39.33 -8.69 -2.24
N ASP A 160 -39.61 -9.78 -2.98
CA ASP A 160 -39.30 -11.16 -2.60
C ASP A 160 -37.98 -11.73 -3.18
N GLU A 161 -37.24 -10.99 -4.02
CA GLU A 161 -35.95 -11.44 -4.57
C GLU A 161 -34.73 -10.75 -3.90
N PRO A 162 -33.56 -11.41 -3.84
CA PRO A 162 -32.35 -10.78 -3.33
C PRO A 162 -32.07 -9.50 -4.14
N LYS A 163 -32.08 -8.35 -3.45
CA LYS A 163 -31.95 -7.00 -4.03
C LYS A 163 -30.61 -6.71 -4.73
N GLY A 164 -29.77 -7.73 -4.94
CA GLY A 164 -28.52 -7.61 -5.67
C GLY A 164 -28.04 -8.92 -6.31
N ASP A 165 -27.45 -8.79 -7.48
CA ASP A 165 -26.81 -9.85 -8.23
C ASP A 165 -25.40 -10.11 -7.67
N CYS A 166 -25.10 -11.37 -7.32
CA CYS A 166 -23.74 -11.75 -6.93
C CYS A 166 -22.78 -11.49 -8.10
N LEU A 167 -21.67 -10.80 -7.82
CA LEU A 167 -20.56 -10.61 -8.77
C LEU A 167 -19.52 -11.71 -8.54
N ILE A 168 -19.03 -11.79 -7.30
CA ILE A 168 -18.01 -12.75 -6.90
C ILE A 168 -18.06 -12.94 -5.39
N GLN A 169 -17.95 -14.19 -4.96
CA GLN A 169 -17.81 -14.56 -3.55
C GLN A 169 -16.78 -15.68 -3.43
N GLY A 170 -16.09 -15.74 -2.29
CA GLY A 170 -15.12 -16.78 -2.05
C GLY A 170 -14.16 -16.46 -0.91
N CYS A 171 -13.24 -17.41 -0.74
CA CYS A 171 -12.23 -17.37 0.30
C CYS A 171 -10.94 -18.00 -0.25
N THR A 172 -9.79 -17.37 0.01
CA THR A 172 -8.48 -17.85 -0.48
C THR A 172 -7.38 -17.53 0.50
N GLU A 173 -6.27 -18.27 0.46
CA GLU A 173 -5.10 -18.03 1.30
C GLU A 173 -3.97 -17.40 0.48
N PHE A 174 -3.39 -16.32 1.00
CA PHE A 174 -2.12 -15.78 0.51
C PHE A 174 -1.01 -16.23 1.45
N THR A 175 0.05 -16.81 0.89
CA THR A 175 1.16 -17.41 1.63
C THR A 175 2.47 -16.67 1.37
N ASN A 176 3.31 -16.54 2.39
CA ASN A 176 4.61 -15.87 2.30
C ASN A 176 5.82 -16.84 2.34
N MET A 177 5.59 -18.15 2.24
CA MET A 177 6.55 -19.20 2.68
C MET A 177 7.93 -19.24 2.00
N HIS A 178 8.23 -18.39 1.01
CA HIS A 178 9.42 -18.53 0.17
C HIS A 178 10.18 -17.24 -0.17
N LYS A 179 9.82 -16.08 0.41
CA LYS A 179 10.46 -14.81 0.07
C LYS A 179 10.98 -14.10 1.31
N TRP A 180 12.29 -13.83 1.30
CA TRP A 180 13.04 -13.19 2.40
C TRP A 180 13.07 -11.65 2.28
N LEU A 181 12.63 -11.12 1.14
CA LEU A 181 12.60 -9.69 0.84
C LEU A 181 11.16 -9.27 0.59
N SER A 182 10.87 -8.02 0.92
CA SER A 182 9.58 -7.40 0.61
C SER A 182 9.34 -7.31 -0.90
N PHE A 183 8.10 -7.52 -1.34
CA PHE A 183 7.75 -7.55 -2.76
C PHE A 183 6.31 -7.12 -3.02
N VAL A 184 6.06 -6.65 -4.24
CA VAL A 184 4.72 -6.41 -4.77
C VAL A 184 4.22 -7.67 -5.45
N GLU A 185 2.97 -8.01 -5.21
CA GLU A 185 2.31 -9.16 -5.84
C GLU A 185 0.97 -8.75 -6.46
N HIS A 186 0.60 -9.46 -7.53
CA HIS A 186 -0.68 -9.29 -8.20
C HIS A 186 -1.35 -10.64 -8.42
N ARG A 187 -2.48 -10.86 -7.73
CA ARG A 187 -3.25 -12.10 -7.82
C ARG A 187 -4.61 -11.83 -8.45
N ARG A 188 -4.98 -12.66 -9.43
CA ARG A 188 -6.33 -12.69 -10.00
C ARG A 188 -7.08 -13.89 -9.45
N LEU A 189 -8.20 -13.63 -8.80
CA LEU A 189 -9.12 -14.65 -8.28
C LEU A 189 -10.30 -14.76 -9.25
N TYR A 190 -10.49 -15.92 -9.85
CA TYR A 190 -11.54 -16.13 -10.84
C TYR A 190 -12.85 -16.56 -10.15
N GLY A 191 -13.92 -15.81 -10.41
CA GLY A 191 -15.28 -16.22 -10.13
C GLY A 191 -16.03 -16.57 -11.42
N GLU A 192 -17.29 -16.96 -11.28
CA GLU A 192 -18.13 -17.38 -12.41
C GLU A 192 -18.47 -16.22 -13.36
N ARG A 193 -18.81 -15.04 -12.80
CA ARG A 193 -19.27 -13.87 -13.56
C ARG A 193 -18.18 -12.83 -13.82
N CYS A 194 -17.20 -12.74 -12.93
CA CYS A 194 -16.07 -11.81 -13.03
C CYS A 194 -14.85 -12.36 -12.26
N ALA A 195 -13.75 -11.62 -12.30
CA ALA A 195 -12.56 -11.90 -11.48
C ALA A 195 -12.27 -10.74 -10.51
N LEU A 196 -11.58 -11.04 -9.42
CA LEU A 196 -11.06 -10.08 -8.46
C LEU A 196 -9.53 -9.97 -8.62
N ASP A 197 -9.06 -8.83 -9.11
CA ASP A 197 -7.65 -8.48 -9.19
C ASP A 197 -7.21 -7.82 -7.87
N VAL A 198 -6.32 -8.47 -7.15
CA VAL A 198 -5.80 -8.02 -5.86
C VAL A 198 -4.32 -7.70 -6.01
N LYS A 199 -3.96 -6.43 -5.76
CA LYS A 199 -2.57 -5.96 -5.70
C LYS A 199 -2.21 -5.62 -4.26
N TYR A 200 -1.12 -6.19 -3.78
CA TYR A 200 -0.65 -5.99 -2.41
C TYR A 200 0.88 -5.99 -2.35
N ILE A 201 1.40 -5.49 -1.23
CA ILE A 201 2.81 -5.56 -0.85
C ILE A 201 2.92 -6.53 0.31
N ALA A 202 3.78 -7.53 0.19
CA ALA A 202 4.20 -8.35 1.32
C ALA A 202 5.52 -7.80 1.85
N LEU A 203 5.54 -7.45 3.13
CA LEU A 203 6.66 -6.82 3.82
C LEU A 203 7.21 -7.77 4.87
N THR A 204 8.53 -8.02 4.89
CA THR A 204 9.13 -9.05 5.76
C THR A 204 9.75 -8.46 7.04
N ASN A 205 10.12 -7.19 7.03
CA ASN A 205 10.78 -6.53 8.16
C ASN A 205 10.07 -5.23 8.51
N ALA A 206 8.77 -5.28 8.80
CA ALA A 206 7.93 -4.10 8.87
C ALA A 206 7.38 -3.75 10.25
N VAL A 207 6.89 -2.52 10.35
CA VAL A 207 6.20 -1.92 11.50
C VAL A 207 4.87 -1.34 11.06
N GLU A 208 3.98 -1.13 12.03
CA GLU A 208 2.73 -0.39 11.82
C GLU A 208 2.99 1.12 11.91
N ALA A 209 2.55 1.85 10.89
CA ALA A 209 2.37 3.29 10.92
C ALA A 209 0.87 3.59 11.04
N GLN A 210 0.44 4.10 12.20
CA GLN A 210 -0.88 4.68 12.36
C GLN A 210 -0.80 6.16 11.96
N VAL A 211 -1.44 6.52 10.85
CA VAL A 211 -1.48 7.88 10.31
C VAL A 211 -2.78 8.55 10.76
N GLU A 212 -2.67 9.58 11.57
CA GLU A 212 -3.78 10.43 12.01
C GLU A 212 -3.73 11.75 11.24
N VAL A 213 -4.84 12.12 10.60
CA VAL A 213 -4.98 13.40 9.90
C VAL A 213 -6.12 14.17 10.54
N LYS A 214 -5.79 15.31 11.14
CA LYS A 214 -6.75 16.22 11.77
C LYS A 214 -6.90 17.48 10.93
N VAL A 215 -8.13 17.80 10.52
CA VAL A 215 -8.40 19.05 9.81
C VAL A 215 -8.36 20.19 10.82
N LEU A 216 -7.44 21.13 10.65
CA LEU A 216 -7.30 22.30 11.53
C LEU A 216 -8.16 23.46 11.01
N ARG A 217 -8.10 23.70 9.70
CA ARG A 217 -8.82 24.78 9.02
C ARG A 217 -9.19 24.37 7.60
N LEU A 218 -10.34 24.85 7.14
CA LEU A 218 -10.75 24.81 5.74
C LEU A 218 -10.90 26.25 5.22
N GLY A 219 -10.56 26.45 3.95
CA GLY A 219 -10.79 27.69 3.22
C GLY A 219 -12.27 27.95 2.99
N ALA A 220 -12.66 29.23 3.00
CA ALA A 220 -14.02 29.66 2.71
C ALA A 220 -14.29 29.64 1.19
N ILE A 221 -14.40 28.44 0.62
CA ILE A 221 -14.60 28.22 -0.82
C ILE A 221 -16.03 27.75 -1.07
N ALA A 222 -16.75 28.46 -1.95
CA ALA A 222 -18.10 28.06 -2.37
C ALA A 222 -18.06 26.67 -3.03
N GLY A 223 -18.98 25.77 -2.63
CA GLY A 223 -18.99 24.37 -3.06
C GLY A 223 -18.18 23.43 -2.16
N GLY A 224 -17.30 23.97 -1.29
CA GLY A 224 -16.48 23.20 -0.36
C GLY A 224 -15.14 22.76 -0.95
N ILE A 225 -14.42 21.90 -0.21
CA ILE A 225 -13.08 21.44 -0.56
C ILE A 225 -13.08 19.93 -0.68
N ASN A 226 -12.42 19.41 -1.72
CA ASN A 226 -12.08 18.00 -1.83
C ASN A 226 -10.65 17.79 -1.35
N MET A 227 -10.44 16.70 -0.61
CA MET A 227 -9.14 16.28 -0.12
C MET A 227 -8.80 14.88 -0.62
N LYS A 228 -7.52 14.66 -0.92
CA LYS A 228 -6.95 13.34 -1.19
C LYS A 228 -5.75 13.11 -0.30
N LEU A 229 -5.66 11.87 0.21
CA LEU A 229 -4.50 11.39 0.96
C LEU A 229 -4.00 10.12 0.29
N HIS A 230 -2.73 10.12 -0.11
CA HIS A 230 -2.05 8.98 -0.68
C HIS A 230 -0.78 8.67 0.10
N ALA A 231 -0.39 7.40 0.09
CA ALA A 231 0.82 6.93 0.72
C ALA A 231 1.66 6.11 -0.27
N LYS A 232 2.98 6.27 -0.21
CA LYS A 232 3.96 5.29 -0.70
C LYS A 232 4.75 4.78 0.49
N THR A 233 5.10 3.50 0.47
CA THR A 233 5.77 2.85 1.59
C THR A 233 6.98 2.07 1.10
N SER A 234 8.02 2.04 1.91
CA SER A 234 9.12 1.06 1.79
C SER A 234 9.90 1.13 0.47
N GLY A 235 9.89 2.30 -0.19
CA GLY A 235 10.54 2.50 -1.48
C GLY A 235 9.81 1.91 -2.69
N PHE A 236 8.60 1.35 -2.50
CA PHE A 236 7.77 0.88 -3.61
C PHE A 236 7.09 2.05 -4.34
N ASP A 237 6.91 1.90 -5.66
CA ASP A 237 6.24 2.91 -6.51
C ASP A 237 4.72 2.93 -6.36
N GLU A 238 4.20 1.90 -5.71
CA GLU A 238 2.80 1.61 -5.46
C GLU A 238 2.16 2.68 -4.59
N VAL A 239 1.19 3.40 -5.18
CA VAL A 239 0.40 4.39 -4.46
C VAL A 239 -0.79 3.74 -3.77
N ILE A 240 -0.78 3.79 -2.43
CA ILE A 240 -1.87 3.39 -1.55
C ILE A 240 -2.79 4.60 -1.38
N ARG A 241 -4.08 4.44 -1.65
CA ARG A 241 -5.06 5.53 -1.56
C ARG A 241 -5.78 5.45 -0.22
N LEU A 242 -5.37 6.29 0.72
CA LEU A 242 -5.90 6.31 2.08
C LEU A 242 -7.25 7.05 2.15
N PHE A 243 -7.36 8.19 1.47
CA PHE A 243 -8.58 8.99 1.45
C PHE A 243 -8.79 9.68 0.11
N ARG A 244 -10.06 9.81 -0.29
CA ARG A 244 -10.50 10.67 -1.39
C ARG A 244 -11.95 11.04 -1.19
N GLY A 245 -12.24 12.33 -1.04
CA GLY A 245 -13.62 12.80 -0.88
C GLY A 245 -13.68 14.26 -0.49
N ALA A 246 -14.85 14.69 -0.02
CA ALA A 246 -15.00 15.99 0.63
C ALA A 246 -14.10 16.04 1.88
N ALA A 247 -13.43 17.18 2.09
CA ALA A 247 -12.63 17.38 3.28
C ALA A 247 -13.53 17.31 4.53
N PRO A 248 -13.14 16.57 5.58
CA PRO A 248 -13.87 16.55 6.84
C PRO A 248 -13.96 17.93 7.48
N GLU A 249 -14.95 18.13 8.35
CA GLU A 249 -15.11 19.40 9.07
C GLU A 249 -13.89 19.69 9.97
N PRO A 250 -13.54 20.97 10.18
CA PRO A 250 -12.48 21.35 11.12
C PRO A 250 -12.68 20.72 12.49
N GLY A 251 -11.59 20.19 13.06
CA GLY A 251 -11.59 19.42 14.30
C GLY A 251 -11.76 17.91 14.10
N SER A 252 -12.31 17.47 12.96
CA SER A 252 -12.46 16.04 12.64
C SER A 252 -11.10 15.37 12.43
N MET A 253 -11.00 14.11 12.85
CA MET A 253 -9.80 13.29 12.72
C MET A 253 -10.11 12.02 11.92
N MET A 254 -9.24 11.69 10.99
CA MET A 254 -9.23 10.41 10.29
C MET A 254 -8.00 9.61 10.70
N THR A 255 -8.13 8.29 10.74
CA THR A 255 -7.03 7.39 11.10
C THR A 255 -6.87 6.32 10.03
N PHE A 256 -5.63 6.08 9.63
CA PHE A 256 -5.25 5.09 8.64
C PHE A 256 -4.12 4.23 9.17
N VAL A 257 -4.01 3.01 8.66
CA VAL A 257 -2.96 2.06 9.02
C VAL A 257 -2.19 1.67 7.77
N VAL A 258 -0.88 1.88 7.80
CA VAL A 258 0.04 1.54 6.71
C VAL A 258 1.20 0.71 7.26
N ALA A 259 1.51 -0.40 6.60
CA ALA A 259 2.71 -1.16 6.91
C ALA A 259 3.95 -0.57 6.22
N VAL A 260 5.07 -0.50 6.94
CA VAL A 260 6.31 0.10 6.46
C VAL A 260 7.50 -0.74 6.87
N ASP A 261 8.36 -1.10 5.90
CA ASP A 261 9.65 -1.73 6.18
C ASP A 261 10.50 -0.85 7.07
N ARG A 262 11.20 -1.49 7.98
CA ARG A 262 12.21 -0.90 8.84
C ARG A 262 13.36 -0.37 8.00
N HIS A 263 13.96 0.70 8.50
CA HIS A 263 15.02 1.46 7.81
C HIS A 263 14.58 2.08 6.48
N ASN A 264 13.27 2.22 6.29
CA ASN A 264 12.66 2.80 5.11
C ASN A 264 11.77 3.97 5.52
N LYS A 265 11.08 4.58 4.54
CA LYS A 265 10.21 5.75 4.77
C LYS A 265 8.77 5.48 4.38
N LEU A 266 7.87 6.20 5.05
CA LEU A 266 6.49 6.41 4.65
C LEU A 266 6.37 7.80 4.04
N ASP A 267 5.99 7.88 2.78
CA ASP A 267 5.75 9.14 2.09
C ASP A 267 4.24 9.39 1.99
N LEU A 268 3.78 10.50 2.57
CA LEU A 268 2.39 10.94 2.52
C LEU A 268 2.25 12.10 1.54
N TYR A 269 1.28 11.99 0.64
CA TYR A 269 0.92 13.02 -0.33
C TYR A 269 -0.49 13.52 -0.01
N ILE A 270 -0.59 14.80 0.29
CA ILE A 270 -1.84 15.45 0.71
C ILE A 270 -2.18 16.50 -0.33
N GLU A 271 -3.38 16.40 -0.89
CA GLU A 271 -3.88 17.30 -1.92
C GLU A 271 -5.21 17.89 -1.45
N ALA A 272 -5.37 19.21 -1.59
CA ALA A 272 -6.65 19.90 -1.44
C ALA A 272 -6.98 20.69 -2.71
N SER A 273 -8.25 20.67 -3.10
CA SER A 273 -8.76 21.36 -4.29
C SER A 273 -10.17 21.86 -4.03
N SER A 274 -10.58 22.90 -4.75
CA SER A 274 -11.97 23.34 -4.74
C SER A 274 -12.89 22.20 -5.20
N ARG A 275 -14.03 22.03 -4.55
CA ARG A 275 -15.06 21.08 -4.98
C ARG A 275 -15.86 21.74 -6.09
N ASP A 276 -15.51 21.38 -7.33
CA ASP A 276 -16.14 21.92 -8.53
C ASP A 276 -17.63 21.52 -8.56
N ASP A 277 -18.52 22.50 -8.44
CA ASP A 277 -19.99 22.29 -8.47
C ASP A 277 -20.56 22.49 -9.89
N SER A 278 -19.71 22.49 -10.91
CA SER A 278 -20.14 22.80 -12.28
C SER A 278 -20.75 21.58 -12.99
N PHE A 279 -22.06 21.40 -12.77
CA PHE A 279 -22.99 20.87 -13.79
C PHE A 279 -23.28 21.90 -14.89
N VAL A 280 -22.47 22.95 -15.01
CA VAL A 280 -22.65 24.03 -15.99
C VAL A 280 -21.85 23.70 -17.24
N VAL A 281 -22.57 23.75 -18.35
CA VAL A 281 -22.17 23.49 -19.73
C VAL A 281 -20.82 24.12 -20.06
N LYS A 282 -20.00 23.32 -20.76
CA LYS A 282 -18.77 23.66 -21.48
C LYS A 282 -18.69 25.15 -21.87
N GLU A 283 -17.70 25.85 -21.32
CA GLU A 283 -16.80 26.74 -22.06
C GLU A 283 -15.61 27.06 -21.13
N GLU A 284 -14.40 26.83 -21.64
CA GLU A 284 -13.09 27.05 -20.99
C GLU A 284 -12.94 26.49 -19.57
N LYS A 285 -12.44 25.25 -19.46
CA LYS A 285 -11.96 24.69 -18.18
C LYS A 285 -10.84 25.59 -17.63
N LYS A 286 -11.20 26.53 -16.77
CA LYS A 286 -10.26 27.22 -15.89
C LYS A 286 -9.45 26.13 -15.18
N PRO A 287 -8.11 26.22 -15.11
CA PRO A 287 -7.32 25.19 -14.44
C PRO A 287 -7.83 25.03 -13.02
N MET A 288 -8.21 23.80 -12.65
CA MET A 288 -8.68 23.49 -11.31
C MET A 288 -7.55 23.86 -10.35
N SER A 289 -7.77 24.88 -9.52
CA SER A 289 -6.78 25.29 -8.54
C SER A 289 -6.71 24.22 -7.45
N TYR A 290 -5.50 23.69 -7.22
CA TYR A 290 -5.22 22.71 -6.18
C TYR A 290 -3.87 23.02 -5.54
N SER A 291 -3.71 22.62 -4.28
CA SER A 291 -2.46 22.68 -3.53
C SER A 291 -2.13 21.31 -2.99
N TRP A 292 -0.84 20.99 -2.92
CA TRP A 292 -0.39 19.71 -2.39
C TRP A 292 0.94 19.83 -1.63
N ARG A 293 1.15 18.89 -0.72
CA ARG A 293 2.38 18.73 0.07
C ARG A 293 2.77 17.25 0.14
N GLN A 294 4.07 17.00 0.27
CA GLN A 294 4.62 15.68 0.57
C GLN A 294 5.38 15.73 1.89
N TYR A 295 5.20 14.71 2.72
CA TYR A 295 5.94 14.50 3.96
C TYR A 295 6.51 13.09 3.99
N SER A 296 7.73 12.95 4.49
CA SER A 296 8.44 11.67 4.53
C SER A 296 8.85 11.34 5.96
N PHE A 297 8.32 10.25 6.49
CA PHE A 297 8.53 9.83 7.87
C PHE A 297 9.41 8.58 7.92
N ARG A 298 10.45 8.57 8.75
CA ARG A 298 11.33 7.41 8.88
C ARG A 298 10.69 6.37 9.78
N SER A 299 10.66 5.11 9.33
CA SER A 299 10.11 4.01 10.12
C SER A 299 10.83 3.84 11.46
N GLY A 300 10.08 3.70 12.55
CA GLY A 300 10.57 3.34 13.87
C GLY A 300 9.75 2.21 14.49
N TYR A 301 10.23 1.58 15.57
CA TYR A 301 9.43 0.62 16.34
C TYR A 301 8.37 1.28 17.22
N HIS A 302 8.67 2.50 17.64
CA HIS A 302 7.87 3.34 18.50
C HIS A 302 8.18 4.80 18.17
N GLY A 303 7.40 5.71 18.72
CA GLY A 303 7.57 7.14 18.53
C GLY A 303 6.39 7.74 17.80
N THR A 304 6.45 9.06 17.68
CA THR A 304 5.40 9.84 17.04
C THR A 304 6.04 11.02 16.37
N ASP A 305 5.75 11.16 15.09
CA ASP A 305 6.13 12.31 14.28
C ASP A 305 4.86 13.13 14.00
N GLU A 306 4.93 14.45 14.03
CA GLU A 306 3.80 15.32 13.74
C GLU A 306 4.23 16.49 12.87
N GLU A 307 3.49 16.72 11.79
CA GLU A 307 3.73 17.78 10.82
C GLU A 307 2.43 18.52 10.53
N VAL A 308 2.53 19.82 10.20
CA VAL A 308 1.39 20.62 9.76
C VAL A 308 1.50 20.87 8.26
N ALA A 309 0.46 20.49 7.53
CA ALA A 309 0.35 20.66 6.09
C ALA A 309 -0.52 21.86 5.74
N GLU A 310 0.13 22.94 5.34
CA GLU A 310 -0.50 24.12 4.76
C GLU A 310 -0.74 23.92 3.26
N LEU A 311 -2.01 23.74 2.89
CA LEU A 311 -2.46 23.52 1.51
C LEU A 311 -2.98 24.83 0.91
N GLY A 312 -2.21 25.91 1.07
CA GLY A 312 -2.55 27.25 0.58
C GLY A 312 -3.84 27.80 1.17
N GLU A 313 -4.70 28.37 0.32
CA GLU A 313 -6.01 28.89 0.74
C GLU A 313 -7.03 27.78 1.04
N PHE A 314 -6.75 26.53 0.64
CA PHE A 314 -7.73 25.44 0.70
C PHE A 314 -7.88 24.85 2.09
N ALA A 315 -6.79 24.46 2.75
CA ALA A 315 -6.87 23.74 4.01
C ALA A 315 -5.56 23.80 4.79
N GLU A 316 -5.67 23.53 6.07
CA GLU A 316 -4.56 23.29 6.98
C GLU A 316 -4.88 22.03 7.77
N VAL A 317 -3.98 21.06 7.76
CA VAL A 317 -4.18 19.77 8.43
C VAL A 317 -2.96 19.40 9.26
N SER A 318 -3.16 18.87 10.47
CA SER A 318 -2.10 18.20 11.23
C SER A 318 -2.06 16.74 10.81
N VAL A 319 -0.84 16.22 10.62
CA VAL A 319 -0.54 14.86 10.21
C VAL A 319 0.37 14.27 11.26
N LYS A 320 -0.15 13.29 11.99
CA LYS A 320 0.58 12.58 13.03
C LYS A 320 0.80 11.14 12.61
N VAL A 321 2.04 10.67 12.65
CA VAL A 321 2.40 9.27 12.38
C VAL A 321 2.88 8.64 13.67
N ILE A 322 2.16 7.62 14.15
CA ILE A 322 2.48 6.86 15.35
C ILE A 322 3.02 5.50 14.94
N TRP A 323 4.23 5.20 15.37
CA TRP A 323 4.91 3.95 15.07
C TRP A 323 4.61 2.88 16.12
N ARG A 324 4.31 1.66 15.69
CA ARG A 324 4.01 0.53 16.59
C ARG A 324 4.63 -0.78 16.10
N SER A 325 5.10 -1.56 17.06
CA SER A 325 5.33 -3.00 16.92
C SER A 325 4.45 -3.75 17.92
N HIS A 326 3.79 -4.81 17.44
CA HIS A 326 2.85 -5.61 18.22
C HIS A 326 3.46 -6.91 18.78
N ILE A 327 4.74 -7.19 18.46
CA ILE A 327 5.44 -8.38 18.94
C ILE A 327 6.44 -7.97 20.02
N LYS A 328 6.22 -8.46 21.24
CA LYS A 328 7.21 -8.44 22.32
C LYS A 328 7.92 -9.80 22.35
N ALA A 329 9.24 -9.80 22.50
CA ALA A 329 9.99 -11.02 22.80
C ALA A 329 9.44 -11.69 24.08
N PRO A 330 9.48 -13.03 24.18
CA PRO A 330 9.05 -13.74 25.38
C PRO A 330 9.87 -13.38 26.63
#